data_AF-A0A352UX83-F1
#
_entry.id   AF-A0A352UX83-F1
#
_cell.length_a   1.000
_cell.length_b   1.000
_cell.length_c   1.000
_cell.angle_alpha   90.00
_cell.angle_beta   90.00
_cell.angle_gamma   90.00
#
_symmetry.space_group_name_H-M   'P 1'
#
loop_
_entity.id
_entity.type
_entity.pdbx_description
1 polymer ?
#
loop_
_entity_poly.entity_id
_entity_poly.type
_entity_poly.pdbx_seq_one_letter_code
_entity_poly.pdbx_strand_id
1 'polypeptide(L)'
;RPTLAAAERRAVAARLMPVIRGLISQDRHKVGHFDDQPAVLEFVGSQMLETLAPMGTSCPDHFLRTKICPLVVDFDPANPDIDATIAGLAQAAADYRAGYAAYYDRCKKPDSPALRDPNAVVWLVPGVGMITFALDKATARVSGEFYVNAINVMRGASSVSTYQGLPEQEAFDIEYWLLEEAKLQRMPKPKALAGRVALVTGGAGGIGSATAERFLKEGACVVLADIDGAAAADVAAGMAKVFGGDMVRSVQMNVTDEAQVIGAYAETAVEFGGVDILVSNAGIASSAPVEETTLALWNKNMDILSTGYFLVSREAFKCFRTQGVGGSVIFVASKNGLAASPNASAYCTAKAAEIHLARCLALEGAEAGIRVNVVNPDAVLRGSKIWSGEWLDQRASTYGKDKEGLEEMYRQRSMLKRSVLPEDIAEGAYFFASDLSAKSTGNILNVDAGNVQAFTR
;
A
#
# COMPACT_ATOMS: atom_id res chain seq x y z
N ARG A 1 14.86 -5.07 -29.20
CA ARG A 1 14.00 -3.90 -28.88
C ARG A 1 14.84 -2.93 -28.03
N PRO A 2 14.65 -1.60 -28.13
CA PRO A 2 15.38 -0.66 -27.28
C PRO A 2 15.00 -0.84 -25.80
N THR A 3 15.93 -0.56 -24.89
CA THR A 3 15.69 -0.51 -23.45
C THR A 3 15.52 0.95 -23.05
N LEU A 4 14.41 1.27 -22.38
CA LEU A 4 14.14 2.64 -21.93
C LEU A 4 15.09 3.06 -20.80
N ALA A 5 15.23 4.36 -20.55
CA ALA A 5 16.02 4.87 -19.44
C ALA A 5 15.38 4.48 -18.09
N ALA A 6 16.19 4.35 -17.03
CA ALA A 6 15.71 3.86 -15.73
C ALA A 6 14.51 4.63 -15.17
N ALA A 7 14.50 5.96 -15.31
CA ALA A 7 13.39 6.80 -14.88
C ALA A 7 12.10 6.52 -15.69
N GLU A 8 12.21 6.34 -17.01
CA GLU A 8 11.09 6.03 -17.89
C GLU A 8 10.52 4.64 -17.60
N ARG A 9 11.38 3.64 -17.36
CA ARG A 9 10.97 2.28 -16.96
C ARG A 9 10.16 2.31 -15.67
N ARG A 10 10.63 3.04 -14.66
CA ARG A 10 9.91 3.21 -13.39
C ARG A 10 8.60 3.97 -13.58
N ALA A 11 8.55 4.99 -14.44
CA ALA A 11 7.31 5.70 -14.74
C ALA A 11 6.28 4.81 -15.43
N VAL A 12 6.71 3.95 -16.36
CA VAL A 12 5.85 2.94 -17.00
C VAL A 12 5.35 1.93 -15.98
N ALA A 13 6.24 1.37 -15.14
CA ALA A 13 5.87 0.44 -14.09
C ALA A 13 4.87 1.05 -13.09
N ALA A 14 5.06 2.30 -12.69
CA ALA A 14 4.15 3.02 -11.79
C ALA A 14 2.72 3.13 -12.34
N ARG A 15 2.57 3.21 -13.67
CA ARG A 15 1.27 3.26 -14.35
C ARG A 15 0.67 1.87 -14.61
N LEU A 16 1.50 0.88 -14.97
CA LEU A 16 1.03 -0.48 -15.27
C LEU A 16 0.63 -1.25 -14.01
N MET A 17 1.46 -1.20 -12.96
CA MET A 17 1.31 -2.13 -11.84
C MET A 17 -0.04 -2.00 -11.10
N PRO A 18 -0.59 -0.80 -10.82
CA PRO A 18 -1.91 -0.67 -10.22
C PRO A 18 -3.04 -1.26 -11.08
N VAL A 19 -2.97 -1.10 -12.40
CA VAL A 19 -3.94 -1.67 -13.32
C VAL A 19 -3.86 -3.20 -13.29
N ILE A 20 -2.65 -3.75 -13.48
CA ILE A 20 -2.42 -5.20 -13.48
C ILE A 20 -2.88 -5.79 -12.15
N ARG A 21 -2.44 -5.20 -11.02
CA ARG A 21 -2.81 -5.61 -9.67
C ARG A 21 -4.32 -5.66 -9.49
N GLY A 22 -5.03 -4.63 -9.94
CA GLY A 22 -6.49 -4.55 -9.91
C GLY A 22 -7.18 -5.69 -10.65
N LEU A 23 -6.71 -5.98 -11.88
CA LEU A 23 -7.24 -7.07 -12.70
C LEU A 23 -7.11 -8.44 -12.02
N ILE A 24 -6.02 -8.66 -11.29
CA ILE A 24 -5.68 -9.97 -10.71
C ILE A 24 -6.02 -10.12 -9.22
N SER A 25 -6.59 -9.08 -8.58
CA SER A 25 -6.88 -9.03 -7.13
C SER A 25 -8.36 -9.10 -6.76
N GLN A 26 -9.24 -9.47 -7.70
CA GLN A 26 -10.70 -9.49 -7.49
C GLN A 26 -11.14 -10.45 -6.38
N ASP A 27 -10.54 -11.65 -6.33
CA ASP A 27 -10.87 -12.65 -5.30
C ASP A 27 -10.01 -12.52 -4.04
N ARG A 28 -8.71 -12.19 -4.22
CA ARG A 28 -7.72 -12.04 -3.15
C ARG A 28 -6.71 -10.97 -3.53
N HIS A 29 -6.38 -10.11 -2.59
CA HIS A 29 -5.37 -9.07 -2.78
C HIS A 29 -3.99 -9.67 -3.02
N LYS A 30 -3.26 -9.09 -3.98
CA LYS A 30 -1.88 -9.45 -4.31
C LYS A 30 -0.96 -8.26 -4.13
N VAL A 31 0.33 -8.51 -3.98
CA VAL A 31 1.39 -7.49 -3.91
C VAL A 31 2.37 -7.71 -5.06
N GLY A 32 2.84 -6.61 -5.64
CA GLY A 32 3.77 -6.58 -6.76
C GLY A 32 5.24 -6.54 -6.35
N HIS A 33 6.10 -6.89 -7.28
CA HIS A 33 7.53 -6.59 -7.26
C HIS A 33 7.98 -6.27 -8.69
N PHE A 34 8.80 -5.23 -8.82
CA PHE A 34 9.37 -4.79 -10.09
C PHE A 34 10.87 -5.08 -10.12
N ASP A 35 11.32 -5.73 -11.18
CA ASP A 35 12.72 -6.08 -11.41
C ASP A 35 13.15 -5.63 -12.81
N ASP A 36 14.12 -4.72 -12.85
CA ASP A 36 14.75 -4.20 -14.06
C ASP A 36 16.26 -4.43 -14.07
N GLN A 37 16.73 -5.50 -13.42
CA GLN A 37 18.14 -5.87 -13.44
C GLN A 37 18.62 -6.25 -14.86
N PRO A 38 19.94 -6.20 -15.14
CA PRO A 38 20.48 -6.38 -16.49
C PRO A 38 20.04 -7.66 -17.20
N ALA A 39 19.97 -8.80 -16.50
CA ALA A 39 19.54 -10.07 -17.09
C ALA A 39 18.08 -10.02 -17.57
N VAL A 40 17.20 -9.35 -16.80
CA VAL A 40 15.79 -9.16 -17.19
C VAL A 40 15.70 -8.22 -18.39
N LEU A 41 16.40 -7.09 -18.35
CA LEU A 41 16.39 -6.11 -19.45
C LEU A 41 16.92 -6.68 -20.76
N GLU A 42 17.99 -7.49 -20.69
CA GLU A 42 18.51 -8.23 -21.85
C GLU A 42 17.42 -9.15 -22.44
N PHE A 43 16.72 -9.90 -21.59
CA PHE A 43 15.70 -10.85 -22.00
C PHE A 43 14.48 -10.17 -22.63
N VAL A 44 13.88 -9.19 -21.94
CA VAL A 44 12.68 -8.47 -22.44
C VAL A 44 13.02 -7.55 -23.62
N GLY A 45 14.29 -7.21 -23.82
CA GLY A 45 14.79 -6.51 -25.00
C GLY A 45 15.16 -7.43 -26.16
N SER A 46 15.23 -8.75 -25.96
CA SER A 46 15.74 -9.68 -26.96
C SER A 46 14.78 -9.91 -28.13
N GLN A 47 15.33 -10.31 -29.28
CA GLN A 47 14.53 -10.77 -30.43
C GLN A 47 13.91 -12.16 -30.19
N MET A 48 14.38 -12.87 -29.17
CA MET A 48 13.93 -14.21 -28.83
C MET A 48 12.80 -14.22 -27.79
N LEU A 49 12.38 -13.05 -27.27
CA LEU A 49 11.37 -12.94 -26.22
C LEU A 49 10.10 -13.72 -26.54
N GLU A 50 9.52 -13.49 -27.73
CA GLU A 50 8.26 -14.13 -28.15
C GLU A 50 8.39 -15.64 -28.34
N THR A 51 9.60 -16.12 -28.61
CA THR A 51 9.86 -17.55 -28.78
C THR A 51 10.15 -18.22 -27.44
N LEU A 52 10.93 -17.56 -26.56
CA LEU A 52 11.41 -18.12 -25.31
C LEU A 52 10.39 -18.01 -24.18
N ALA A 53 9.69 -16.88 -24.06
CA ALA A 53 8.75 -16.67 -22.96
C ALA A 53 7.63 -17.74 -22.91
N PRO A 54 6.98 -18.13 -24.03
CA PRO A 54 5.94 -19.16 -24.00
C PRO A 54 6.46 -20.56 -23.62
N MET A 55 7.76 -20.84 -23.79
CA MET A 55 8.34 -22.13 -23.41
C MET A 55 8.44 -22.32 -21.90
N GLY A 56 8.21 -21.27 -21.12
CA GLY A 56 7.99 -21.40 -19.69
C GLY A 56 9.26 -21.47 -18.86
N THR A 57 9.24 -22.33 -17.85
CA THR A 57 10.22 -22.32 -16.77
C THR A 57 11.17 -23.52 -16.83
N SER A 58 12.37 -23.37 -16.28
CA SER A 58 13.45 -24.35 -16.41
C SER A 58 13.50 -25.47 -15.37
N CYS A 59 12.72 -25.39 -14.28
CA CYS A 59 12.85 -26.30 -13.15
C CYS A 59 11.48 -26.59 -12.50
N PRO A 60 11.23 -27.82 -12.00
CA PRO A 60 9.98 -28.18 -11.32
C PRO A 60 9.50 -27.17 -10.26
N ASP A 61 10.41 -26.66 -9.41
CA ASP A 61 10.08 -25.69 -8.35
C ASP A 61 9.56 -24.35 -8.90
N HIS A 62 9.92 -24.01 -10.14
CA HIS A 62 9.50 -22.76 -10.77
C HIS A 62 8.02 -22.80 -11.15
N PHE A 63 7.47 -23.96 -11.57
CA PHE A 63 6.07 -24.07 -11.98
C PHE A 63 5.10 -23.69 -10.85
N LEU A 64 5.42 -24.04 -9.61
CA LEU A 64 4.61 -23.70 -8.44
C LEU A 64 4.57 -22.19 -8.17
N ARG A 65 5.61 -21.46 -8.54
CA ARG A 65 5.77 -20.03 -8.21
C ARG A 65 5.59 -19.09 -9.38
N THR A 66 5.79 -19.55 -10.60
CA THR A 66 5.79 -18.71 -11.81
C THR A 66 4.80 -19.18 -12.87
N LYS A 67 4.10 -20.31 -12.61
CA LYS A 67 3.18 -21.00 -13.53
C LYS A 67 3.91 -21.55 -14.77
N ILE A 68 3.13 -22.11 -15.69
CA ILE A 68 3.66 -22.71 -16.93
C ILE A 68 4.36 -21.68 -17.83
N CYS A 69 3.86 -20.44 -17.90
CA CYS A 69 4.48 -19.37 -18.69
C CYS A 69 4.13 -17.96 -18.14
N PRO A 70 4.98 -16.95 -18.39
CA PRO A 70 4.66 -15.55 -18.14
C PRO A 70 3.61 -15.00 -19.13
N LEU A 71 3.12 -13.80 -18.84
CA LEU A 71 2.38 -12.97 -19.80
C LEU A 71 3.33 -11.89 -20.35
N VAL A 72 3.46 -11.79 -21.67
CA VAL A 72 4.22 -10.71 -22.33
C VAL A 72 3.27 -9.56 -22.64
N VAL A 73 3.52 -8.38 -22.06
CA VAL A 73 2.71 -7.18 -22.26
C VAL A 73 2.99 -6.60 -23.64
N ASP A 74 1.92 -6.29 -24.37
CA ASP A 74 2.00 -5.59 -25.65
C ASP A 74 2.36 -4.11 -25.44
N PHE A 75 3.66 -3.86 -25.38
CA PHE A 75 4.25 -2.55 -25.20
C PHE A 75 5.43 -2.39 -26.17
N ASP A 76 5.36 -1.38 -27.04
CA ASP A 76 6.45 -1.04 -27.97
C ASP A 76 7.38 0.00 -27.34
N PRO A 77 8.59 -0.38 -26.88
CA PRO A 77 9.53 0.58 -26.31
C PRO A 77 10.16 1.51 -27.35
N ALA A 78 10.01 1.26 -28.66
CA ALA A 78 10.46 2.19 -29.69
C ALA A 78 9.47 3.35 -29.91
N ASN A 79 8.18 3.10 -29.70
CA ASN A 79 7.10 4.08 -29.81
C ASN A 79 6.15 3.93 -28.60
N PRO A 80 6.57 4.34 -27.39
CA PRO A 80 5.84 4.03 -26.17
C PRO A 80 4.48 4.73 -26.13
N ASP A 81 3.40 3.93 -26.12
CA ASP A 81 2.03 4.37 -25.86
C ASP A 81 1.45 3.57 -24.69
N ILE A 82 1.70 4.09 -23.49
CA ILE A 82 1.27 3.46 -22.24
C ILE A 82 -0.26 3.44 -22.08
N ASP A 83 -0.97 4.43 -22.64
CA ASP A 83 -2.42 4.51 -22.54
C ASP A 83 -3.08 3.43 -23.40
N ALA A 84 -2.58 3.21 -24.62
CA ALA A 84 -2.99 2.10 -25.47
C ALA A 84 -2.66 0.74 -24.83
N THR A 85 -1.46 0.57 -24.26
CA THR A 85 -1.09 -0.66 -23.55
C THR A 85 -2.04 -0.94 -22.38
N ILE A 86 -2.36 0.06 -21.55
CA ILE A 86 -3.29 -0.08 -20.43
C ILE A 86 -4.68 -0.51 -20.90
N ALA A 87 -5.17 0.07 -22.00
CA ALA A 87 -6.47 -0.29 -22.57
C ALA A 87 -6.53 -1.77 -23.01
N GLY A 88 -5.41 -2.35 -23.43
CA GLY A 88 -5.30 -3.76 -23.84
C GLY A 88 -5.13 -4.77 -22.68
N LEU A 89 -4.70 -4.34 -21.50
CA LEU A 89 -4.35 -5.24 -20.38
C LEU A 89 -5.50 -6.15 -19.93
N ALA A 90 -6.73 -5.63 -19.92
CA ALA A 90 -7.89 -6.41 -19.50
C ALA A 90 -8.14 -7.62 -20.42
N GLN A 91 -8.01 -7.41 -21.74
CA GLN A 91 -8.14 -8.48 -22.73
C GLN A 91 -6.97 -9.45 -22.62
N ALA A 92 -5.73 -8.96 -22.53
CA ALA A 92 -4.55 -9.82 -22.37
C ALA A 92 -4.64 -10.71 -21.11
N ALA A 93 -5.13 -10.17 -19.99
CA ALA A 93 -5.37 -10.94 -18.77
C ALA A 93 -6.47 -12.01 -18.98
N ALA A 94 -7.55 -11.67 -19.68
CA ALA A 94 -8.63 -12.61 -19.99
C ALA A 94 -8.15 -13.75 -20.90
N ASP A 95 -7.39 -13.42 -21.94
CA ASP A 95 -6.81 -14.39 -22.88
C ASP A 95 -5.84 -15.34 -22.16
N TYR A 96 -5.01 -14.81 -21.26
CA TYR A 96 -4.14 -15.65 -20.44
C TYR A 96 -4.94 -16.62 -19.55
N ARG A 97 -5.99 -16.15 -18.89
CA ARG A 97 -6.87 -17.02 -18.07
C ARG A 97 -7.52 -18.11 -18.90
N ALA A 98 -8.01 -17.77 -20.10
CA ALA A 98 -8.61 -18.73 -21.01
C ALA A 98 -7.58 -19.77 -21.48
N GLY A 99 -6.36 -19.33 -21.83
CA GLY A 99 -5.25 -20.21 -22.18
C GLY A 99 -4.86 -21.16 -21.05
N TYR A 100 -4.76 -20.65 -19.82
CA TYR A 100 -4.44 -21.45 -18.63
C TYR A 100 -5.54 -22.46 -18.30
N ALA A 101 -6.83 -22.07 -18.40
CA ALA A 101 -7.95 -22.99 -18.24
C ALA A 101 -7.96 -24.09 -19.32
N ALA A 102 -7.68 -23.73 -20.58
CA ALA A 102 -7.58 -24.71 -21.66
C ALA A 102 -6.41 -25.69 -21.45
N TYR A 103 -5.27 -25.21 -20.96
CA TYR A 103 -4.14 -26.05 -20.55
C TYR A 103 -4.55 -27.03 -19.44
N TYR A 104 -5.22 -26.53 -18.39
CA TYR A 104 -5.75 -27.37 -17.32
C TYR A 104 -6.72 -28.44 -17.86
N ASP A 105 -7.65 -28.07 -18.73
CA ASP A 105 -8.62 -29.03 -19.29
C ASP A 105 -8.00 -30.09 -20.20
N ARG A 106 -6.92 -29.77 -20.92
CA ARG A 106 -6.17 -30.73 -21.73
C ARG A 106 -5.41 -31.75 -20.88
N CYS A 107 -4.87 -31.34 -19.73
CA CYS A 107 -3.93 -32.14 -18.95
C CYS A 107 -4.51 -32.77 -17.68
N LYS A 108 -5.67 -32.29 -17.19
CA LYS A 108 -6.26 -32.80 -15.94
C LYS A 108 -6.64 -34.28 -16.03
N LYS A 109 -6.41 -34.96 -14.92
CA LYS A 109 -6.83 -36.35 -14.66
C LYS A 109 -8.04 -36.36 -13.72
N PRO A 110 -8.79 -37.47 -13.61
CA PRO A 110 -9.97 -37.55 -12.73
C PRO A 110 -9.72 -37.20 -11.25
N ASP A 111 -8.50 -37.38 -10.77
CA ASP A 111 -8.05 -37.12 -9.41
C ASP A 111 -7.27 -35.79 -9.25
N SER A 112 -7.20 -34.97 -10.30
CA SER A 112 -6.47 -33.70 -10.25
C SER A 112 -7.15 -32.68 -9.33
N PRO A 113 -6.38 -31.85 -8.59
CA PRO A 113 -6.93 -30.73 -7.83
C PRO A 113 -7.72 -29.76 -8.70
N ALA A 114 -8.57 -28.94 -8.07
CA ALA A 114 -9.31 -27.88 -8.76
C ALA A 114 -8.36 -26.89 -9.44
N LEU A 115 -8.84 -26.27 -10.52
CA LEU A 115 -8.12 -25.21 -11.24
C LEU A 115 -7.61 -24.15 -10.25
N ARG A 116 -6.30 -23.89 -10.29
CA ARG A 116 -5.68 -22.84 -9.49
C ARG A 116 -6.02 -21.46 -10.05
N ASP A 117 -5.74 -20.42 -9.27
CA ASP A 117 -5.85 -19.02 -9.71
C ASP A 117 -5.27 -18.86 -11.14
N PRO A 118 -6.11 -18.53 -12.14
CA PRO A 118 -5.71 -18.57 -13.54
C PRO A 118 -4.95 -17.31 -13.98
N ASN A 119 -4.63 -16.38 -13.08
CA ASN A 119 -3.90 -15.16 -13.41
C ASN A 119 -2.40 -15.41 -13.57
N ALA A 120 -1.76 -14.67 -14.48
CA ALA A 120 -0.31 -14.67 -14.63
C ALA A 120 0.38 -14.17 -13.34
N VAL A 121 1.44 -14.88 -12.93
CA VAL A 121 2.33 -14.42 -11.85
C VAL A 121 3.38 -13.47 -12.39
N VAL A 122 3.99 -13.82 -13.53
CA VAL A 122 5.09 -13.09 -14.15
C VAL A 122 4.58 -12.33 -15.37
N TRP A 123 4.86 -11.03 -15.40
CA TRP A 123 4.49 -10.11 -16.47
C TRP A 123 5.78 -9.51 -17.03
N LEU A 124 6.05 -9.74 -18.31
CA LEU A 124 7.25 -9.25 -18.99
C LEU A 124 6.87 -8.03 -19.82
N VAL A 125 7.55 -6.91 -19.59
CA VAL A 125 7.28 -5.64 -20.27
C VAL A 125 8.48 -5.28 -21.15
N PRO A 126 8.39 -5.39 -22.48
CA PRO A 126 9.49 -5.12 -23.39
C PRO A 126 10.14 -3.76 -23.15
N GLY A 127 11.48 -3.72 -23.06
CA GLY A 127 12.24 -2.49 -22.80
C GLY A 127 12.07 -1.86 -21.41
N VAL A 128 11.25 -2.45 -20.52
CA VAL A 128 10.93 -1.92 -19.19
C VAL A 128 11.40 -2.84 -18.06
N GLY A 129 11.11 -4.14 -18.12
CA GLY A 129 11.50 -5.08 -17.08
C GLY A 129 10.48 -6.17 -16.84
N MET A 130 10.52 -6.75 -15.64
CA MET A 130 9.63 -7.81 -15.20
C MET A 130 8.84 -7.35 -13.97
N ILE A 131 7.57 -7.70 -13.94
CA ILE A 131 6.68 -7.48 -12.81
C ILE A 131 6.17 -8.83 -12.33
N THR A 132 6.22 -9.09 -11.03
CA THR A 132 5.68 -10.29 -10.42
C THR A 132 4.64 -9.97 -9.35
N PHE A 133 3.60 -10.80 -9.24
CA PHE A 133 2.55 -10.63 -8.23
C PHE A 133 2.28 -11.92 -7.46
N ALA A 134 2.17 -11.82 -6.13
CA ALA A 134 1.82 -12.93 -5.27
C ALA A 134 0.95 -12.48 -4.08
N LEU A 135 0.55 -13.42 -3.22
CA LEU A 135 -0.27 -13.14 -2.03
C LEU A 135 0.47 -12.34 -0.94
N ASP A 136 1.81 -12.35 -0.99
CA ASP A 136 2.68 -11.58 -0.12
C ASP A 136 3.92 -11.10 -0.89
N LYS A 137 4.59 -10.07 -0.37
CA LYS A 137 5.71 -9.43 -1.05
C LYS A 137 6.93 -10.32 -1.20
N ALA A 138 7.26 -11.13 -0.19
CA ALA A 138 8.42 -12.01 -0.25
C ALA A 138 8.24 -13.06 -1.35
N THR A 139 7.04 -13.65 -1.45
CA THR A 139 6.70 -14.58 -2.55
C THR A 139 6.73 -13.89 -3.91
N ALA A 140 6.26 -12.64 -4.02
CA ALA A 140 6.33 -11.88 -5.28
C ALA A 140 7.79 -11.69 -5.74
N ARG A 141 8.67 -11.21 -4.84
CA ARG A 141 10.11 -11.06 -5.12
C ARG A 141 10.75 -12.39 -5.51
N VAL A 142 10.55 -13.43 -4.70
CA VAL A 142 11.12 -14.75 -4.93
C VAL A 142 10.65 -15.35 -6.27
N SER A 143 9.40 -15.11 -6.67
CA SER A 143 8.90 -15.54 -7.99
C SER A 143 9.67 -14.86 -9.13
N GLY A 144 10.05 -13.58 -8.95
CA GLY A 144 10.95 -12.88 -9.86
C GLY A 144 12.34 -13.51 -9.91
N GLU A 145 12.94 -13.78 -8.75
CA GLU A 145 14.27 -14.42 -8.66
C GLU A 145 14.30 -15.80 -9.33
N PHE A 146 13.24 -16.61 -9.17
CA PHE A 146 13.10 -17.87 -9.88
C PHE A 146 13.00 -17.68 -11.39
N TYR A 147 12.26 -16.68 -11.85
CA TYR A 147 12.15 -16.40 -13.28
C TYR A 147 13.46 -15.85 -13.86
N VAL A 148 14.25 -15.10 -13.09
CA VAL A 148 15.61 -14.68 -13.48
C VAL A 148 16.52 -15.89 -13.69
N ASN A 149 16.39 -16.92 -12.85
CA ASN A 149 17.10 -18.19 -13.07
C ASN A 149 16.64 -18.88 -14.36
N ALA A 150 15.33 -18.85 -14.67
CA ALA A 150 14.82 -19.35 -15.94
C ALA A 150 15.41 -18.59 -17.14
N ILE A 151 15.47 -17.26 -17.07
CA ILE A 151 16.12 -16.40 -18.08
C ILE A 151 17.58 -16.83 -18.30
N ASN A 152 18.33 -17.05 -17.23
CA ASN A 152 19.73 -17.46 -17.32
C ASN A 152 19.90 -18.86 -17.95
N VAL A 153 19.01 -19.81 -17.63
CA VAL A 153 19.00 -21.13 -18.26
C VAL A 153 18.64 -21.03 -19.73
N MET A 154 17.60 -20.27 -20.10
CA MET A 154 17.21 -20.06 -21.50
C MET A 154 18.36 -19.45 -22.30
N ARG A 155 19.04 -18.45 -21.75
CA ARG A 155 20.21 -17.81 -22.36
C ARG A 155 21.37 -18.79 -22.55
N GLY A 156 21.73 -19.55 -21.50
CA GLY A 156 22.83 -20.51 -21.54
C GLY A 156 22.56 -21.70 -22.48
N ALA A 157 21.32 -22.22 -22.47
CA ALA A 157 20.93 -23.28 -23.39
C ALA A 157 20.94 -22.79 -24.84
N SER A 158 20.40 -21.59 -25.10
CA SER A 158 20.31 -21.01 -26.45
C SER A 158 21.66 -20.60 -27.04
N SER A 159 22.70 -20.42 -26.21
CA SER A 159 24.06 -20.12 -26.70
C SER A 159 24.83 -21.37 -27.15
N VAL A 160 24.41 -22.55 -26.70
CA VAL A 160 25.03 -23.85 -27.04
C VAL A 160 24.18 -24.63 -28.05
N SER A 161 22.87 -24.65 -27.86
CA SER A 161 21.90 -25.40 -28.67
C SER A 161 20.51 -24.73 -28.61
N THR A 162 19.43 -25.50 -28.73
CA THR A 162 18.05 -25.01 -28.61
C THR A 162 17.51 -25.29 -27.20
N TYR A 163 16.96 -24.27 -26.54
CA TYR A 163 16.22 -24.47 -25.31
C TYR A 163 14.92 -25.23 -25.59
N GLN A 164 14.65 -26.27 -24.79
CA GLN A 164 13.43 -27.08 -24.88
C GLN A 164 12.76 -27.12 -23.50
N GLY A 165 11.52 -26.63 -23.45
CA GLY A 165 10.67 -26.74 -22.26
C GLY A 165 10.10 -28.15 -22.07
N LEU A 166 9.51 -28.41 -20.89
CA LEU A 166 8.81 -29.66 -20.62
C LEU A 166 7.52 -29.78 -21.46
N PRO A 167 7.11 -30.99 -21.85
CA PRO A 167 5.77 -31.23 -22.38
C PRO A 167 4.68 -30.76 -21.40
N GLU A 168 3.55 -30.25 -21.91
CA GLU A 168 2.46 -29.71 -21.07
C GLU A 168 2.01 -30.70 -19.97
N GLN A 169 1.90 -31.99 -20.29
CA GLN A 169 1.47 -32.99 -19.30
C GLN A 169 2.47 -33.18 -18.16
N GLU A 170 3.77 -33.12 -18.43
CA GLU A 170 4.81 -33.25 -17.39
C GLU A 170 4.85 -31.98 -16.52
N ALA A 171 4.72 -30.81 -17.14
CA ALA A 171 4.58 -29.55 -16.41
C ALA A 171 3.33 -29.55 -15.51
N PHE A 172 2.22 -30.09 -16.00
CA PHE A 172 0.97 -30.22 -15.25
C PHE A 172 1.12 -31.14 -14.04
N ASP A 173 1.73 -32.30 -14.23
CA ASP A 173 1.92 -33.29 -13.17
C ASP A 173 2.81 -32.74 -12.03
N ILE A 174 3.71 -31.80 -12.33
CA ILE A 174 4.50 -31.05 -11.35
C ILE A 174 3.66 -29.95 -10.68
N GLU A 175 3.02 -29.10 -11.48
CA GLU A 175 2.27 -27.95 -10.96
C GLU A 175 1.12 -28.39 -10.06
N TYR A 176 0.41 -29.45 -10.44
CA TYR A 176 -0.76 -30.02 -9.74
C TYR A 176 -0.42 -31.23 -8.86
N TRP A 177 0.85 -31.38 -8.46
CA TRP A 177 1.29 -32.50 -7.65
C TRP A 177 0.55 -32.58 -6.30
N LEU A 178 -0.12 -33.70 -6.04
CA LEU A 178 -1.00 -33.90 -4.87
C LEU A 178 -0.30 -33.72 -3.52
N LEU A 179 0.99 -34.07 -3.41
CA LEU A 179 1.75 -33.88 -2.17
C LEU A 179 2.00 -32.41 -1.87
N GLU A 180 2.17 -31.58 -2.91
CA GLU A 180 2.30 -30.14 -2.73
C GLU A 180 0.95 -29.51 -2.38
N GLU A 181 -0.12 -29.96 -3.02
CA GLU A 181 -1.49 -29.54 -2.68
C GLU A 181 -1.81 -29.80 -1.20
N ALA A 182 -1.41 -30.97 -0.68
CA ALA A 182 -1.55 -31.29 0.74
C ALA A 182 -0.76 -30.35 1.66
N LYS A 183 0.37 -29.79 1.22
CA LYS A 183 1.09 -28.75 1.99
C LYS A 183 0.35 -27.42 1.96
N LEU A 184 -0.13 -26.99 0.79
CA LEU A 184 -0.88 -25.75 0.63
C LEU A 184 -2.15 -25.74 1.50
N GLN A 185 -2.87 -26.87 1.55
CA GLN A 185 -4.07 -27.02 2.39
C GLN A 185 -3.79 -26.97 3.90
N ARG A 186 -2.55 -27.25 4.32
CA ARG A 186 -2.11 -27.18 5.73
C ARG A 186 -1.59 -25.81 6.13
N MET A 187 -1.44 -24.88 5.20
CA MET A 187 -0.98 -23.53 5.52
C MET A 187 -1.99 -22.82 6.44
N PRO A 188 -1.50 -21.98 7.37
CA PRO A 188 -2.40 -21.19 8.20
C PRO A 188 -3.24 -20.25 7.33
N LYS A 189 -4.43 -19.90 7.83
CA LYS A 189 -5.26 -18.90 7.17
C LYS A 189 -4.46 -17.59 7.02
N PRO A 190 -4.60 -16.89 5.86
CA PRO A 190 -3.98 -15.59 5.69
C PRO A 190 -4.38 -14.62 6.80
N LYS A 191 -3.46 -13.73 7.16
CA LYS A 191 -3.73 -12.64 8.10
C LYS A 191 -4.70 -11.63 7.48
N ALA A 192 -5.33 -10.81 8.33
CA ALA A 192 -6.45 -9.96 7.92
C ALA A 192 -6.09 -8.91 6.85
N LEU A 193 -4.83 -8.45 6.81
CA LEU A 193 -4.35 -7.48 5.83
C LEU A 193 -3.32 -8.08 4.85
N ALA A 194 -3.23 -9.41 4.77
CA ALA A 194 -2.36 -10.06 3.80
C ALA A 194 -2.72 -9.61 2.38
N GLY A 195 -1.69 -9.29 1.58
CA GLY A 195 -1.89 -8.79 0.22
C GLY A 195 -2.21 -7.29 0.12
N ARG A 196 -2.48 -6.60 1.24
CA ARG A 196 -2.83 -5.17 1.27
C ARG A 196 -1.59 -4.29 1.34
N VAL A 197 -1.68 -3.08 0.78
CA VAL A 197 -0.65 -2.05 0.82
C VAL A 197 -1.18 -0.78 1.49
N ALA A 198 -0.48 -0.31 2.52
CA ALA A 198 -0.85 0.89 3.27
C ALA A 198 0.18 2.01 3.10
N LEU A 199 -0.30 3.22 2.82
CA LEU A 199 0.50 4.45 2.88
C LEU A 199 0.10 5.24 4.13
N VAL A 200 1.07 5.49 5.02
CA VAL A 200 0.86 6.16 6.31
C VAL A 200 1.62 7.48 6.32
N THR A 201 0.89 8.59 6.30
CA THR A 201 1.50 9.93 6.39
C THR A 201 1.84 10.30 7.82
N GLY A 202 2.92 11.08 8.03
CA GLY A 202 3.47 11.29 9.36
C GLY A 202 3.95 9.98 9.99
N GLY A 203 4.43 9.05 9.16
CA GLY A 203 4.75 7.67 9.52
C GLY A 203 5.89 7.54 10.53
N ALA A 204 6.74 8.56 10.68
CA ALA A 204 7.81 8.58 11.68
C ALA A 204 7.34 9.04 13.07
N GLY A 205 6.14 9.63 13.17
CA GLY A 205 5.53 10.05 14.44
C GLY A 205 4.87 8.89 15.19
N GLY A 206 4.64 9.04 16.50
CA GLY A 206 4.16 7.97 17.37
C GLY A 206 2.90 7.24 16.88
N ILE A 207 1.84 7.96 16.50
CA ILE A 207 0.61 7.34 15.96
C ILE A 207 0.87 6.65 14.62
N GLY A 208 1.62 7.31 13.73
CA GLY A 208 1.95 6.78 12.42
C GLY A 208 2.74 5.47 12.50
N SER A 209 3.79 5.44 13.32
CA SER A 209 4.63 4.26 13.50
C SER A 209 3.90 3.12 14.21
N ALA A 210 3.09 3.40 15.23
CA ALA A 210 2.25 2.40 15.88
C ALA A 210 1.21 1.80 14.92
N THR A 211 0.61 2.63 14.06
CA THR A 211 -0.35 2.18 13.03
C THR A 211 0.34 1.30 11.99
N ALA A 212 1.51 1.70 11.51
CA ALA A 212 2.32 0.90 10.60
C ALA A 212 2.70 -0.46 11.20
N GLU A 213 3.17 -0.48 12.45
CA GLU A 213 3.50 -1.72 13.15
C GLU A 213 2.27 -2.64 13.29
N ARG A 214 1.12 -2.07 13.63
CA ARG A 214 -0.14 -2.82 13.74
C ARG A 214 -0.54 -3.46 12.41
N PHE A 215 -0.35 -2.76 11.28
CA PHE A 215 -0.68 -3.27 9.95
C PHE A 215 0.32 -4.33 9.47
N LEU A 216 1.62 -4.14 9.73
CA LEU A 216 2.67 -5.14 9.45
C LEU A 216 2.42 -6.44 10.20
N LYS A 217 1.98 -6.37 11.47
CA LYS A 217 1.58 -7.54 12.26
C LYS A 217 0.48 -8.37 11.58
N GLU A 218 -0.39 -7.73 10.78
CA GLU A 218 -1.50 -8.35 10.04
C GLU A 218 -1.18 -8.64 8.57
N GLY A 219 0.10 -8.53 8.17
CA GLY A 219 0.58 -8.93 6.85
C GLY A 219 0.41 -7.89 5.75
N ALA A 220 0.08 -6.63 6.08
CA ALA A 220 0.10 -5.54 5.11
C ALA A 220 1.55 -5.16 4.76
N CYS A 221 1.79 -4.74 3.52
CA CYS A 221 2.98 -3.95 3.18
C CYS A 221 2.72 -2.49 3.55
N VAL A 222 3.73 -1.78 4.08
CA VAL A 222 3.57 -0.41 4.57
C VAL A 222 4.62 0.53 3.98
N VAL A 223 4.16 1.70 3.52
CA VAL A 223 5.02 2.84 3.17
C VAL A 223 4.84 3.94 4.21
N LEU A 224 5.92 4.29 4.91
CA LEU A 224 5.99 5.42 5.83
C LEU A 224 6.30 6.69 5.03
N ALA A 225 5.34 7.57 4.88
CA ALA A 225 5.52 8.86 4.24
C ALA A 225 5.69 9.95 5.31
N ASP A 226 6.80 10.68 5.28
CA ASP A 226 7.08 11.74 6.25
C ASP A 226 7.92 12.86 5.61
N ILE A 227 7.77 14.08 6.11
CA ILE A 227 8.59 15.22 5.63
C ILE A 227 10.05 15.05 6.08
N ASP A 228 10.25 14.37 7.20
CA ASP A 228 11.55 13.98 7.75
C ASP A 228 11.94 12.58 7.23
N GLY A 229 12.54 12.56 6.02
CA GLY A 229 12.91 11.33 5.34
C GLY A 229 13.90 10.47 6.13
N ALA A 230 14.80 11.08 6.89
CA ALA A 230 15.77 10.36 7.71
C ALA A 230 15.07 9.62 8.87
N ALA A 231 14.18 10.30 9.60
CA ALA A 231 13.42 9.65 10.65
C ALA A 231 12.50 8.54 10.12
N ALA A 232 11.87 8.74 8.95
CA ALA A 232 11.05 7.70 8.33
C ALA A 232 11.89 6.46 7.95
N ALA A 233 13.09 6.67 7.40
CA ALA A 233 14.01 5.59 7.05
C ALA A 233 14.50 4.82 8.29
N ASP A 234 14.80 5.51 9.39
CA ASP A 234 15.23 4.88 10.65
C ASP A 234 14.11 4.01 11.24
N VAL A 235 12.87 4.50 11.26
CA VAL A 235 11.70 3.73 11.72
C VAL A 235 11.46 2.52 10.81
N ALA A 236 11.51 2.70 9.48
CA ALA A 236 11.38 1.61 8.53
C ALA A 236 12.46 0.54 8.72
N ALA A 237 13.72 0.93 8.94
CA ALA A 237 14.83 0.02 9.20
C ALA A 237 14.64 -0.76 10.52
N GLY A 238 14.11 -0.11 11.56
CA GLY A 238 13.71 -0.77 12.80
C GLY A 238 12.63 -1.83 12.57
N MET A 239 11.57 -1.48 11.84
CA MET A 239 10.49 -2.40 11.50
C MET A 239 10.96 -3.57 10.60
N ALA A 240 11.85 -3.30 9.64
CA ALA A 240 12.41 -4.31 8.73
C ALA A 240 13.15 -5.43 9.49
N LYS A 241 13.79 -5.12 10.62
CA LYS A 241 14.45 -6.12 11.48
C LYS A 241 13.47 -7.07 12.15
N VAL A 242 12.21 -6.64 12.36
CA VAL A 242 11.18 -7.41 13.07
C VAL A 242 10.26 -8.14 12.10
N PHE A 243 9.85 -7.47 11.01
CA PHE A 243 8.83 -7.97 10.08
C PHE A 243 9.41 -8.43 8.73
N GLY A 244 10.71 -8.25 8.51
CA GLY A 244 11.38 -8.53 7.24
C GLY A 244 11.49 -7.29 6.35
N GLY A 245 12.62 -7.18 5.65
CA GLY A 245 12.92 -6.03 4.80
C GLY A 245 12.04 -5.89 3.57
N ASP A 246 11.23 -6.89 3.22
CA ASP A 246 10.32 -6.83 2.07
C ASP A 246 9.08 -5.97 2.33
N MET A 247 8.58 -5.96 3.57
CA MET A 247 7.21 -5.47 3.88
C MET A 247 7.12 -3.97 4.17
N VAL A 248 8.24 -3.26 4.33
CA VAL A 248 8.26 -1.87 4.77
C VAL A 248 9.18 -1.00 3.90
N ARG A 249 8.69 0.16 3.49
CA ARG A 249 9.49 1.23 2.87
C ARG A 249 9.21 2.56 3.56
N SER A 250 10.07 3.53 3.29
CA SER A 250 9.87 4.93 3.66
C SER A 250 10.03 5.81 2.43
N VAL A 251 9.29 6.92 2.38
CA VAL A 251 9.41 7.96 1.35
C VAL A 251 9.41 9.33 2.02
N GLN A 252 10.30 10.21 1.58
CA GLN A 252 10.25 11.60 1.99
C GLN A 252 9.13 12.31 1.24
N MET A 253 8.14 12.84 1.96
CA MET A 253 6.97 13.47 1.35
C MET A 253 6.42 14.57 2.25
N ASN A 254 6.44 15.80 1.74
CA ASN A 254 5.62 16.87 2.29
C ASN A 254 4.17 16.77 1.76
N VAL A 255 3.21 16.58 2.66
CA VAL A 255 1.78 16.46 2.30
C VAL A 255 1.20 17.71 1.62
N THR A 256 1.83 18.88 1.78
CA THR A 256 1.40 20.13 1.14
C THR A 256 2.01 20.33 -0.25
N ASP A 257 2.90 19.46 -0.70
CA ASP A 257 3.55 19.51 -2.01
C ASP A 257 2.93 18.45 -2.92
N GLU A 258 2.13 18.90 -3.87
CA GLU A 258 1.39 18.05 -4.79
C GLU A 258 2.30 17.12 -5.61
N ALA A 259 3.47 17.60 -6.04
CA ALA A 259 4.40 16.80 -6.83
C ALA A 259 5.03 15.68 -5.97
N GLN A 260 5.38 15.97 -4.72
CA GLN A 260 5.87 14.96 -3.78
C GLN A 260 4.81 13.91 -3.44
N VAL A 261 3.54 14.34 -3.27
CA VAL A 261 2.43 13.40 -3.05
C VAL A 261 2.27 12.46 -4.25
N ILE A 262 2.23 13.00 -5.48
CA ILE A 262 2.14 12.18 -6.70
C ILE A 262 3.33 11.22 -6.80
N GLY A 263 4.54 11.70 -6.52
CA GLY A 263 5.77 10.89 -6.52
C GLY A 263 5.72 9.73 -5.53
N ALA A 264 5.24 9.94 -4.30
CA ALA A 264 5.13 8.90 -3.29
C ALA A 264 4.14 7.79 -3.68
N TYR A 265 3.02 8.11 -4.33
CA TYR A 265 2.10 7.10 -4.87
C TYR A 265 2.73 6.32 -6.02
N ALA A 266 3.48 6.98 -6.91
CA ALA A 266 4.21 6.32 -7.98
C ALA A 266 5.28 5.36 -7.44
N GLU A 267 6.06 5.78 -6.44
CA GLU A 267 7.05 4.91 -5.78
C GLU A 267 6.39 3.71 -5.08
N THR A 268 5.27 3.95 -4.39
CA THR A 268 4.50 2.88 -3.74
C THR A 268 3.94 1.90 -4.77
N ALA A 269 3.49 2.39 -5.93
CA ALA A 269 3.04 1.57 -7.04
C ALA A 269 4.17 0.70 -7.62
N VAL A 270 5.36 1.26 -7.82
CA VAL A 270 6.53 0.49 -8.31
C VAL A 270 6.98 -0.55 -7.28
N GLU A 271 6.94 -0.21 -5.99
CA GLU A 271 7.36 -1.16 -4.96
C GLU A 271 6.34 -2.28 -4.79
N PHE A 272 5.06 -1.97 -4.60
CA PHE A 272 4.06 -2.92 -4.10
C PHE A 272 2.90 -3.17 -5.06
N GLY A 273 2.87 -2.46 -6.18
CA GLY A 273 1.83 -2.55 -7.19
C GLY A 273 0.61 -1.68 -6.97
N GLY A 274 0.58 -0.84 -5.92
CA GLY A 274 -0.48 0.15 -5.70
C GLY A 274 -0.73 0.39 -4.22
N VAL A 275 -1.90 0.92 -3.86
CA VAL A 275 -2.28 1.28 -2.48
C VAL A 275 -3.71 0.78 -2.24
N ASP A 276 -4.00 0.20 -1.07
CA ASP A 276 -5.37 -0.14 -0.65
C ASP A 276 -5.84 0.67 0.57
N ILE A 277 -4.88 1.10 1.39
CA ILE A 277 -5.15 1.78 2.66
C ILE A 277 -4.37 3.09 2.69
N LEU A 278 -5.07 4.20 2.92
CA LEU A 278 -4.47 5.48 3.24
C LEU A 278 -4.74 5.80 4.71
N VAL A 279 -3.69 6.08 5.48
CA VAL A 279 -3.79 6.70 6.81
C VAL A 279 -3.30 8.14 6.71
N SER A 280 -4.23 9.07 6.67
CA SER A 280 -3.96 10.50 6.76
C SER A 280 -3.77 10.86 8.23
N ASN A 281 -2.52 11.00 8.66
CA ASN A 281 -2.10 11.18 10.05
C ASN A 281 -1.09 12.32 10.23
N ALA A 282 -0.42 12.76 9.16
CA ALA A 282 0.44 13.95 9.23
C ALA A 282 -0.31 15.13 9.87
N GLY A 283 0.36 15.89 10.72
CA GLY A 283 -0.29 17.00 11.40
C GLY A 283 0.63 17.75 12.34
N ILE A 284 0.17 18.94 12.72
CA ILE A 284 0.79 19.82 13.71
C ILE A 284 -0.23 20.14 14.79
N ALA A 285 0.19 20.78 15.87
CA ALA A 285 -0.73 21.52 16.74
C ALA A 285 -0.21 22.94 16.94
N SER A 286 -1.12 23.87 17.14
CA SER A 286 -0.80 25.26 17.44
C SER A 286 -1.80 25.82 18.44
N SER A 287 -1.35 26.79 19.23
CA SER A 287 -2.19 27.52 20.18
C SER A 287 -1.82 29.00 20.14
N ALA A 288 -2.80 29.87 19.90
CA ALA A 288 -2.69 31.32 19.96
C ALA A 288 -4.08 31.94 20.23
N PRO A 289 -4.17 33.02 21.04
CA PRO A 289 -5.36 33.88 21.05
C PRO A 289 -5.74 34.30 19.63
N VAL A 290 -7.03 34.59 19.38
CA VAL A 290 -7.48 34.92 18.02
C VAL A 290 -6.87 36.23 17.51
N GLU A 291 -6.65 37.18 18.40
CA GLU A 291 -6.03 38.47 18.12
C GLU A 291 -4.53 38.35 17.77
N GLU A 292 -3.89 37.27 18.21
CA GLU A 292 -2.47 36.96 17.96
C GLU A 292 -2.30 35.90 16.86
N THR A 293 -3.40 35.31 16.38
CA THR A 293 -3.36 34.30 15.32
C THR A 293 -3.04 34.99 14.00
N THR A 294 -1.76 34.96 13.62
CA THR A 294 -1.32 35.52 12.34
C THR A 294 -1.91 34.74 11.16
N LEU A 295 -2.07 35.42 10.02
CA LEU A 295 -2.49 34.77 8.78
C LEU A 295 -1.54 33.63 8.36
N ALA A 296 -0.24 33.78 8.63
CA ALA A 296 0.74 32.72 8.38
C ALA A 296 0.47 31.47 9.21
N LEU A 297 0.14 31.63 10.51
CA LEU A 297 -0.21 30.51 11.38
C LEU A 297 -1.54 29.86 10.96
N TRP A 298 -2.52 30.68 10.57
CA TRP A 298 -3.79 30.20 10.03
C TRP A 298 -3.57 29.36 8.76
N ASN A 299 -2.86 29.91 7.77
CA ASN A 299 -2.59 29.23 6.50
C ASN A 299 -1.80 27.94 6.74
N LYS A 300 -0.78 27.95 7.60
CA LYS A 300 -0.03 26.74 7.94
C LYS A 300 -0.92 25.62 8.49
N ASN A 301 -1.91 25.95 9.34
CA ASN A 301 -2.88 24.95 9.81
C ASN A 301 -3.72 24.42 8.65
N MET A 302 -4.29 25.31 7.83
CA MET A 302 -5.12 24.90 6.69
C MET A 302 -4.34 24.09 5.65
N ASP A 303 -3.10 24.47 5.34
CA ASP A 303 -2.25 23.82 4.34
C ASP A 303 -1.94 22.38 4.73
N ILE A 304 -1.56 22.14 5.99
CA ILE A 304 -1.18 20.81 6.46
C ILE A 304 -2.40 19.94 6.76
N LEU A 305 -3.34 20.50 7.53
CA LEU A 305 -4.45 19.73 8.12
C LEU A 305 -5.61 19.62 7.13
N SER A 306 -5.89 20.62 6.29
CA SER A 306 -6.97 20.52 5.30
C SER A 306 -6.43 20.16 3.92
N THR A 307 -5.60 21.02 3.33
CA THR A 307 -5.12 20.85 1.94
C THR A 307 -4.28 19.59 1.78
N GLY A 308 -3.41 19.28 2.74
CA GLY A 308 -2.60 18.06 2.73
C GLY A 308 -3.45 16.79 2.75
N TYR A 309 -4.50 16.74 3.59
CA TYR A 309 -5.42 15.61 3.63
C TYR A 309 -6.18 15.45 2.31
N PHE A 310 -6.57 16.56 1.69
CA PHE A 310 -7.16 16.56 0.35
C PHE A 310 -6.20 15.99 -0.71
N LEU A 311 -4.97 16.50 -0.80
CA LEU A 311 -4.01 16.10 -1.84
C LEU A 311 -3.71 14.60 -1.77
N VAL A 312 -3.41 14.09 -0.57
CA VAL A 312 -3.09 12.68 -0.38
C VAL A 312 -4.32 11.81 -0.65
N SER A 313 -5.51 12.22 -0.20
CA SER A 313 -6.75 11.48 -0.47
C SER A 313 -7.10 11.45 -1.96
N ARG A 314 -6.86 12.55 -2.70
CA ARG A 314 -7.15 12.62 -4.13
C ARG A 314 -6.31 11.62 -4.92
N GLU A 315 -5.02 11.49 -4.60
CA GLU A 315 -4.15 10.50 -5.25
C GLU A 315 -4.49 9.06 -4.81
N ALA A 316 -4.90 8.83 -3.55
CA ALA A 316 -5.48 7.55 -3.13
C ALA A 316 -6.72 7.20 -3.97
N PHE A 317 -7.66 8.12 -4.16
CA PHE A 317 -8.88 7.87 -4.93
C PHE A 317 -8.58 7.51 -6.38
N LYS A 318 -7.62 8.19 -7.02
CA LYS A 318 -7.17 7.84 -8.38
C LYS A 318 -6.58 6.41 -8.40
N CYS A 319 -5.74 6.06 -7.44
CA CYS A 319 -5.15 4.73 -7.34
C CYS A 319 -6.22 3.65 -7.12
N PHE A 320 -7.12 3.85 -6.15
CA PHE A 320 -8.21 2.90 -5.85
C PHE A 320 -9.12 2.68 -7.05
N ARG A 321 -9.50 3.75 -7.78
CA ARG A 321 -10.33 3.64 -9.00
C ARG A 321 -9.58 2.93 -10.13
N THR A 322 -8.28 3.18 -10.26
CA THR A 322 -7.43 2.47 -11.25
C THR A 322 -7.37 0.97 -10.96
N GLN A 323 -7.28 0.58 -9.68
CA GLN A 323 -7.25 -0.84 -9.29
C GLN A 323 -8.65 -1.49 -9.33
N GLY A 324 -9.71 -0.73 -9.06
CA GLY A 324 -11.08 -1.23 -9.11
C GLY A 324 -11.41 -2.31 -8.07
N VAL A 325 -10.72 -2.32 -6.92
CA VAL A 325 -10.94 -3.29 -5.83
C VAL A 325 -11.35 -2.62 -4.50
N GLY A 326 -11.84 -1.38 -4.58
CA GLY A 326 -12.16 -0.56 -3.41
C GLY A 326 -10.92 0.04 -2.73
N GLY A 327 -11.12 0.54 -1.52
CA GLY A 327 -10.05 1.11 -0.70
C GLY A 327 -10.55 1.55 0.68
N SER A 328 -9.61 1.80 1.60
CA SER A 328 -9.91 2.35 2.92
C SER A 328 -9.08 3.59 3.20
N VAL A 329 -9.74 4.71 3.44
CA VAL A 329 -9.13 5.96 3.88
C VAL A 329 -9.48 6.19 5.34
N ILE A 330 -8.45 6.43 6.14
CA ILE A 330 -8.55 6.63 7.58
C ILE A 330 -7.94 7.98 7.91
N PHE A 331 -8.76 8.90 8.38
CA PHE A 331 -8.30 10.20 8.86
C PHE A 331 -8.05 10.11 10.37
N VAL A 332 -6.85 10.47 10.80
CA VAL A 332 -6.54 10.68 12.22
C VAL A 332 -6.81 12.14 12.54
N ALA A 333 -8.01 12.40 13.06
CA ALA A 333 -8.46 13.76 13.35
C ALA A 333 -8.01 14.20 14.76
N SER A 334 -8.90 14.85 15.50
CA SER A 334 -8.71 15.26 16.89
C SER A 334 -10.07 15.61 17.47
N LYS A 335 -10.25 15.38 18.78
CA LYS A 335 -11.34 15.98 19.57
C LYS A 335 -11.64 17.42 19.14
N ASN A 336 -10.61 18.20 18.83
CA ASN A 336 -10.72 19.61 18.48
C ASN A 336 -11.48 19.90 17.17
N GLY A 337 -11.72 18.90 16.33
CA GLY A 337 -12.62 19.00 15.18
C GLY A 337 -14.10 18.85 15.53
N LEU A 338 -14.42 18.31 16.71
CA LEU A 338 -15.80 18.17 17.22
C LEU A 338 -16.11 19.16 18.34
N ALA A 339 -15.12 19.50 19.16
CA ALA A 339 -15.26 20.40 20.30
C ALA A 339 -14.24 21.53 20.21
N ALA A 340 -14.71 22.78 20.34
CA ALA A 340 -13.82 23.93 20.38
C ALA A 340 -12.90 23.90 21.62
N SER A 341 -11.67 24.37 21.45
CA SER A 341 -10.73 24.62 22.55
C SER A 341 -10.32 26.10 22.55
N PRO A 342 -10.16 26.75 23.72
CA PRO A 342 -9.60 28.09 23.80
C PRO A 342 -8.23 28.18 23.12
N ASN A 343 -7.94 29.35 22.53
CA ASN A 343 -6.69 29.65 21.84
C ASN A 343 -6.33 28.68 20.70
N ALA A 344 -7.31 28.00 20.11
CA ALA A 344 -7.05 26.99 19.08
C ALA A 344 -7.92 27.18 17.83
N SER A 345 -8.37 28.41 17.53
CA SER A 345 -9.32 28.69 16.44
C SER A 345 -8.85 28.16 15.08
N ALA A 346 -7.60 28.42 14.69
CA ALA A 346 -7.01 27.92 13.44
C ALA A 346 -6.96 26.38 13.41
N TYR A 347 -6.48 25.76 14.49
CA TYR A 347 -6.35 24.31 14.60
C TYR A 347 -7.71 23.60 14.61
N CYS A 348 -8.64 24.05 15.45
CA CYS A 348 -10.01 23.53 15.54
C CYS A 348 -10.73 23.66 14.19
N THR A 349 -10.59 24.79 13.50
CA THR A 349 -11.23 24.98 12.19
C THR A 349 -10.67 24.00 11.17
N ALA A 350 -9.35 23.85 11.09
CA ALA A 350 -8.74 22.92 10.15
C ALA A 350 -9.11 21.45 10.48
N LYS A 351 -9.14 21.06 11.76
CA LYS A 351 -9.60 19.72 12.19
C LYS A 351 -11.09 19.48 11.94
N ALA A 352 -11.94 20.51 12.04
CA ALA A 352 -13.34 20.39 11.65
C ALA A 352 -13.48 20.22 10.12
N ALA A 353 -12.68 20.94 9.34
CA ALA A 353 -12.61 20.79 7.89
C ALA A 353 -12.15 19.38 7.47
N GLU A 354 -11.14 18.81 8.14
CA GLU A 354 -10.72 17.41 7.94
C GLU A 354 -11.88 16.42 8.12
N ILE A 355 -12.61 16.53 9.23
CA ILE A 355 -13.73 15.63 9.53
C ILE A 355 -14.84 15.78 8.49
N HIS A 356 -15.12 17.01 8.05
CA HIS A 356 -16.13 17.23 7.02
C HIS A 356 -15.68 16.71 5.65
N LEU A 357 -14.41 16.91 5.29
CA LEU A 357 -13.81 16.35 4.08
C LEU A 357 -13.93 14.83 4.06
N ALA A 358 -13.65 14.14 5.17
CA ALA A 358 -13.82 12.69 5.28
C ALA A 358 -15.25 12.23 4.93
N ARG A 359 -16.28 12.98 5.35
CA ARG A 359 -17.69 12.70 5.02
C ARG A 359 -17.99 12.94 3.55
N CYS A 360 -17.50 14.03 2.96
CA CYS A 360 -17.65 14.28 1.52
C CYS A 360 -17.01 13.16 0.70
N LEU A 361 -15.78 12.77 1.03
CA LEU A 361 -15.07 11.70 0.35
C LEU A 361 -15.75 10.34 0.56
N ALA A 362 -16.38 10.08 1.72
CA ALA A 362 -17.18 8.87 1.92
C ALA A 362 -18.35 8.78 0.92
N LEU A 363 -18.98 9.91 0.57
CA LEU A 363 -20.05 9.97 -0.44
C LEU A 363 -19.49 9.75 -1.84
N GLU A 364 -18.41 10.45 -2.19
CA GLU A 364 -17.77 10.37 -3.52
C GLU A 364 -17.13 9.00 -3.80
N GLY A 365 -16.71 8.28 -2.76
CA GLY A 365 -16.04 6.98 -2.86
C GLY A 365 -16.98 5.78 -2.90
N ALA A 366 -18.25 5.94 -2.50
CA ALA A 366 -19.16 4.83 -2.23
C ALA A 366 -19.38 3.91 -3.43
N GLU A 367 -19.60 4.48 -4.62
CA GLU A 367 -19.82 3.69 -5.86
C GLU A 367 -18.62 2.82 -6.24
N ALA A 368 -17.42 3.22 -5.84
CA ALA A 368 -16.17 2.53 -6.15
C ALA A 368 -15.74 1.58 -5.01
N GLY A 369 -16.56 1.41 -3.98
CA GLY A 369 -16.20 0.62 -2.79
C GLY A 369 -15.10 1.26 -1.94
N ILE A 370 -14.87 2.57 -2.08
CA ILE A 370 -13.90 3.31 -1.28
C ILE A 370 -14.59 3.78 0.00
N ARG A 371 -14.08 3.32 1.15
CA ARG A 371 -14.59 3.70 2.47
C ARG A 371 -13.71 4.80 3.05
N VAL A 372 -14.33 5.80 3.68
CA VAL A 372 -13.61 6.89 4.34
C VAL A 372 -14.14 7.05 5.75
N ASN A 373 -13.30 6.86 6.76
CA ASN A 373 -13.68 6.95 8.16
C ASN A 373 -12.65 7.75 8.97
N VAL A 374 -13.04 8.19 10.16
CA VAL A 374 -12.21 8.99 11.05
C VAL A 374 -11.92 8.21 12.33
N VAL A 375 -10.66 8.14 12.73
CA VAL A 375 -10.26 7.83 14.11
C VAL A 375 -9.98 9.14 14.81
N ASN A 376 -10.66 9.36 15.94
CA ASN A 376 -10.67 10.64 16.62
C ASN A 376 -9.99 10.54 17.99
N PRO A 377 -8.69 10.88 18.07
CA PRO A 377 -7.91 10.82 19.30
C PRO A 377 -8.14 12.03 20.22
N ASP A 378 -7.78 11.85 21.49
CA ASP A 378 -7.53 12.94 22.43
C ASP A 378 -6.27 12.66 23.26
N ALA A 379 -5.47 13.70 23.49
CA ALA A 379 -4.32 13.70 24.39
C ALA A 379 -3.34 12.50 24.26
N VAL A 380 -2.93 12.17 23.04
CA VAL A 380 -1.88 11.17 22.79
C VAL A 380 -0.50 11.82 22.89
N LEU A 381 0.17 11.62 24.03
CA LEU A 381 1.40 12.33 24.40
C LEU A 381 2.67 11.55 24.00
N ARG A 382 2.64 10.22 24.17
CA ARG A 382 3.79 9.35 23.94
C ARG A 382 4.20 9.34 22.47
N GLY A 383 5.48 9.55 22.20
CA GLY A 383 6.06 9.46 20.85
C GLY A 383 5.59 10.54 19.88
N SER A 384 4.83 11.54 20.36
CA SER A 384 4.34 12.60 19.49
C SER A 384 5.34 13.75 19.43
N LYS A 385 5.86 14.02 18.22
CA LYS A 385 6.70 15.21 17.94
C LYS A 385 5.94 16.53 18.18
N ILE A 386 4.60 16.48 18.21
CA ILE A 386 3.73 17.62 18.53
C ILE A 386 3.83 18.01 20.01
N TRP A 387 4.20 17.07 20.88
CA TRP A 387 4.33 17.27 22.33
C TRP A 387 5.81 17.40 22.77
N SER A 388 6.70 17.73 21.83
CA SER A 388 8.08 18.13 22.11
C SER A 388 8.28 19.61 21.78
N GLY A 389 8.98 20.35 22.66
CA GLY A 389 9.31 21.76 22.45
C GLY A 389 8.19 22.74 22.83
N GLU A 390 8.13 23.89 22.14
CA GLU A 390 7.37 25.10 22.51
C GLU A 390 5.89 24.86 22.82
N TRP A 391 5.24 23.89 22.18
CA TRP A 391 3.82 23.62 22.41
C TRP A 391 3.56 23.02 23.81
N LEU A 392 4.44 22.13 24.29
CA LEU A 392 4.30 21.54 25.63
C LEU A 392 4.53 22.62 26.69
N ASP A 393 5.48 23.52 26.46
CA ASP A 393 5.76 24.67 27.31
C ASP A 393 4.62 25.69 27.31
N GLN A 394 4.03 25.98 26.14
CA GLN A 394 2.87 26.87 26.02
C GLN A 394 1.63 26.31 26.73
N ARG A 395 1.37 25.00 26.65
CA ARG A 395 0.27 24.37 27.38
C ARG A 395 0.55 24.23 28.87
N ALA A 396 1.77 23.87 29.25
CA ALA A 396 2.24 23.89 30.63
C ALA A 396 2.02 25.28 31.25
N SER A 397 2.35 26.35 30.51
CA SER A 397 2.11 27.73 30.91
C SER A 397 0.61 28.07 30.99
N THR A 398 -0.16 27.75 29.94
CA THR A 398 -1.62 28.02 29.88
C THR A 398 -2.37 27.39 31.06
N TYR A 399 -1.97 26.17 31.45
CA TYR A 399 -2.63 25.40 32.50
C TYR A 399 -1.91 25.43 33.86
N GLY A 400 -0.75 26.08 33.95
CA GLY A 400 0.08 26.14 35.16
C GLY A 400 0.55 24.77 35.68
N LYS A 401 0.97 23.85 34.80
CA LYS A 401 1.43 22.50 35.16
C LYS A 401 2.74 22.12 34.49
N ASP A 402 3.52 21.24 35.12
CA ASP A 402 4.65 20.56 34.49
C ASP A 402 4.17 19.42 33.57
N LYS A 403 5.11 18.71 32.92
CA LYS A 403 4.78 17.65 31.95
C LYS A 403 3.94 16.54 32.57
N GLU A 404 4.35 16.01 33.72
CA GLU A 404 3.63 14.93 34.42
C GLU A 404 2.25 15.39 34.88
N GLY A 405 2.15 16.60 35.42
CA GLY A 405 0.86 17.20 35.79
C GLY A 405 -0.05 17.42 34.58
N LEU A 406 0.49 17.69 33.40
CA LEU A 406 -0.26 17.83 32.15
C LEU A 406 -0.80 16.47 31.70
N GLU A 407 0.00 15.41 31.73
CA GLU A 407 -0.45 14.04 31.39
C GLU A 407 -1.57 13.60 32.36
N GLU A 408 -1.36 13.84 33.65
CA GLU A 408 -2.36 13.55 34.68
C GLU A 408 -3.65 14.34 34.43
N MET A 409 -3.56 15.63 34.13
CA MET A 409 -4.72 16.46 33.83
C MET A 409 -5.55 15.87 32.68
N TYR A 410 -4.91 15.51 31.55
CA TYR A 410 -5.65 14.94 30.42
C TYR A 410 -6.29 13.61 30.77
N ARG A 411 -5.57 12.75 31.49
CA ARG A 411 -6.13 11.50 32.01
C ARG A 411 -7.36 11.77 32.88
N GLN A 412 -7.29 12.75 33.78
CA GLN A 412 -8.40 13.11 34.66
C GLN A 412 -9.55 13.80 33.93
N ARG A 413 -9.38 14.28 32.69
CA ARG A 413 -10.46 14.86 31.87
C ARG A 413 -11.36 13.80 31.24
N SER A 414 -10.83 12.63 30.91
CA SER A 414 -11.60 11.55 30.28
C SER A 414 -12.49 10.86 31.32
N MET A 415 -13.61 10.24 30.91
CA MET A 415 -14.48 9.53 31.86
C MET A 415 -13.82 8.28 32.43
N LEU A 416 -13.06 7.55 31.60
CA LEU A 416 -12.43 6.29 31.99
C LEU A 416 -11.14 6.48 32.80
N LYS A 417 -10.63 7.72 32.90
CA LYS A 417 -9.40 8.06 33.64
C LYS A 417 -8.18 7.26 33.18
N ARG A 418 -8.12 6.97 31.87
CA ARG A 418 -7.02 6.23 31.23
C ARG A 418 -6.24 7.14 30.28
N SER A 419 -4.93 6.90 30.22
CA SER A 419 -4.09 7.48 29.18
C SER A 419 -4.44 6.83 27.84
N VAL A 420 -4.42 7.63 26.78
CA VAL A 420 -4.59 7.16 25.41
C VAL A 420 -3.21 7.12 24.75
N LEU A 421 -2.86 5.97 24.20
CA LEU A 421 -1.55 5.70 23.62
C LEU A 421 -1.63 5.60 22.08
N PRO A 422 -0.51 5.78 21.36
CA PRO A 422 -0.48 5.58 19.92
C PRO A 422 -1.03 4.23 19.46
N GLU A 423 -0.77 3.17 20.24
CA GLU A 423 -1.23 1.82 19.97
C GLU A 423 -2.76 1.70 20.05
N ASP A 424 -3.42 2.47 20.92
CA ASP A 424 -4.88 2.51 21.00
C ASP A 424 -5.48 3.10 19.71
N ILE A 425 -4.83 4.15 19.17
CA ILE A 425 -5.25 4.77 17.89
C ILE A 425 -5.02 3.79 16.73
N ALA A 426 -3.91 3.05 16.76
CA ALA A 426 -3.59 2.03 15.76
C ALA A 426 -4.64 0.92 15.70
N GLU A 427 -5.22 0.49 16.84
CA GLU A 427 -6.33 -0.48 16.84
C GLU A 427 -7.60 0.08 16.16
N GLY A 428 -7.92 1.35 16.41
CA GLY A 428 -9.02 2.03 15.72
C GLY A 428 -8.79 2.12 14.21
N ALA A 429 -7.56 2.44 13.80
CA ALA A 429 -7.18 2.47 12.39
C ALA A 429 -7.25 1.07 11.76
N TYR A 430 -6.81 0.03 12.48
CA TYR A 430 -6.88 -1.35 12.03
C TYR A 430 -8.32 -1.83 11.82
N PHE A 431 -9.24 -1.49 12.74
CA PHE A 431 -10.65 -1.79 12.55
C PHE A 431 -11.17 -1.20 11.23
N PHE A 432 -10.86 0.07 10.94
CA PHE A 432 -11.27 0.70 9.68
C PHE A 432 -10.51 0.22 8.45
N ALA A 433 -9.26 -0.24 8.58
CA ALA A 433 -8.48 -0.80 7.48
C ALA A 433 -8.99 -2.19 7.05
N SER A 434 -9.42 -3.00 8.01
CA SER A 434 -9.80 -4.40 7.79
C SER A 434 -11.25 -4.59 7.33
N ASP A 435 -11.55 -5.80 6.84
CA ASP A 435 -12.89 -6.20 6.41
C ASP A 435 -13.90 -6.27 7.58
N LEU A 436 -13.44 -6.17 8.84
CA LEU A 436 -14.33 -6.06 10.02
C LEU A 436 -15.25 -4.84 9.95
N SER A 437 -14.82 -3.79 9.23
CA SER A 437 -15.58 -2.57 9.01
C SER A 437 -16.05 -2.41 7.56
N ALA A 438 -16.13 -3.49 6.78
CA ALA A 438 -16.48 -3.45 5.35
C ALA A 438 -17.82 -2.75 5.06
N LYS A 439 -18.72 -2.68 6.05
CA LYS A 439 -20.03 -2.01 5.96
C LYS A 439 -20.06 -0.60 6.57
N SER A 440 -18.90 -0.04 6.90
CA SER A 440 -18.77 1.24 7.61
C SER A 440 -17.99 2.25 6.76
N THR A 441 -18.65 3.37 6.42
CA THR A 441 -18.07 4.56 5.78
C THR A 441 -18.74 5.82 6.35
N GLY A 442 -18.02 6.95 6.36
CA GLY A 442 -18.49 8.23 6.93
C GLY A 442 -18.53 8.28 8.46
N ASN A 443 -17.94 7.29 9.15
CA ASN A 443 -18.00 7.19 10.61
C ASN A 443 -16.87 7.96 11.28
N ILE A 444 -17.10 8.28 12.56
CA ILE A 444 -16.09 8.80 13.47
C ILE A 444 -16.03 7.87 14.68
N LEU A 445 -14.85 7.29 14.92
CA LEU A 445 -14.57 6.47 16.09
C LEU A 445 -13.74 7.26 17.08
N ASN A 446 -14.32 7.61 18.21
CA ASN A 446 -13.59 8.23 19.31
C ASN A 446 -12.69 7.20 20.00
N VAL A 447 -11.41 7.52 20.09
CA VAL A 447 -10.41 6.78 20.87
C VAL A 447 -9.75 7.78 21.83
N ASP A 448 -10.49 8.14 22.86
CA ASP A 448 -10.21 9.32 23.72
C ASP A 448 -10.45 9.05 25.22
N ALA A 449 -10.56 7.77 25.60
CA ALA A 449 -10.94 7.33 26.95
C ALA A 449 -12.29 7.90 27.45
N GLY A 450 -13.21 8.23 26.53
CA GLY A 450 -14.54 8.72 26.83
C GLY A 450 -14.56 10.22 27.12
N ASN A 451 -14.07 11.05 26.20
CA ASN A 451 -14.16 12.50 26.35
C ASN A 451 -15.58 12.97 25.99
N VAL A 452 -16.38 13.35 27.00
CA VAL A 452 -17.79 13.76 26.82
C VAL A 452 -17.97 14.88 25.79
N GLN A 453 -17.00 15.79 25.69
CA GLN A 453 -17.06 16.90 24.75
C GLN A 453 -16.94 16.45 23.29
N ALA A 454 -16.30 15.30 23.03
CA ALA A 454 -16.08 14.76 21.70
C ALA A 454 -17.18 13.79 21.25
N PHE A 455 -18.23 13.57 22.06
CA PHE A 455 -19.32 12.68 21.66
C PHE A 455 -19.98 13.17 20.38
N THR A 456 -20.00 12.30 19.38
CA THR A 456 -20.61 12.57 18.09
C THR A 456 -22.12 12.70 18.27
N ARG A 457 -22.73 13.69 17.60
CA ARG A 457 -24.16 13.98 17.64
C ARG A 457 -24.70 14.17 16.24
#